data_AF-A0A7X1C6L1-F1
#
_entry.id   AF-A0A7X1C6L1-F1
#
_cell.length_a   1.000
_cell.length_b   1.000
_cell.length_c   1.000
_cell.angle_alpha   90.00
_cell.angle_beta   90.00
_cell.angle_gamma   90.00
#
_symmetry.space_group_name_H-M   'P 1'
#
loop_
_entity.id
_entity.type
_entity.pdbx_description
1 polymer ?
#
loop_
_entity_poly.entity_id
_entity_poly.type
_entity_poly.pdbx_seq_one_letter_code
_entity_poly.pdbx_strand_id
1 'polypeptide(L)'
;MGPLSSFDNEQEAQEYLLEQLRFKYGEEFEIVKQGEDDYEEYPTKNAYSSELVSKENPDYQFRGWTVSSGEVEDNYAASFFTSQAEPIAENICKVKDYLLDYKVTLEAPITDKKWSRDSDVEEYMSKSGAYNRIDSTMQAGMTNEQYTDQIYDLLNSLYETNTGFELRVDNKVEDTTELIFMFNYDPNNEQLIKPDKERIIDKIENEQLANKVIRGKK
;
A
#
# COMPACT_ATOMS: atom_id res chain seq x y z
N MET A 1 -4.30 -1.47 -35.28
CA MET A 1 -4.04 -2.87 -34.89
C MET A 1 -4.66 -3.04 -33.51
N GLY A 2 -5.34 -4.16 -33.26
CA GLY A 2 -5.74 -4.52 -31.89
C GLY A 2 -4.51 -4.98 -31.11
N PRO A 3 -4.61 -5.08 -29.77
CA PRO A 3 -3.47 -5.54 -28.97
C PRO A 3 -3.11 -6.99 -29.34
N LEU A 4 -1.85 -7.36 -29.10
CA LEU A 4 -1.42 -8.77 -29.12
C LEU A 4 -2.40 -9.66 -28.32
N SER A 5 -2.59 -10.91 -28.76
CA SER A 5 -3.52 -11.85 -28.11
C SER A 5 -2.85 -12.78 -27.11
N SER A 6 -1.52 -12.95 -27.17
CA SER A 6 -0.68 -13.80 -26.31
C SER A 6 0.80 -13.40 -26.49
N PHE A 7 1.69 -13.93 -25.67
CA PHE A 7 3.16 -13.81 -25.77
C PHE A 7 3.86 -15.13 -25.41
N ASP A 8 4.99 -15.41 -26.04
CA ASP A 8 5.79 -16.64 -25.82
C ASP A 8 7.20 -16.38 -25.26
N ASN A 9 7.61 -15.12 -25.18
CA ASN A 9 8.90 -14.71 -24.63
C ASN A 9 8.79 -13.35 -23.92
N GLU A 10 9.84 -12.97 -23.19
CA GLU A 10 9.88 -11.73 -22.42
C GLU A 10 9.67 -10.47 -23.29
N GLN A 11 10.29 -10.38 -24.47
CA GLN A 11 10.14 -9.21 -25.34
C GLN A 11 8.69 -9.04 -25.78
N GLU A 12 8.04 -10.12 -26.20
CA GLU A 12 6.61 -10.11 -26.55
C GLU A 12 5.74 -9.77 -25.33
N ALA A 13 6.10 -10.22 -24.14
CA ALA A 13 5.37 -9.91 -22.91
C ALA A 13 5.44 -8.41 -22.55
N GLN A 14 6.61 -7.79 -22.76
CA GLN A 14 6.80 -6.35 -22.59
C GLN A 14 5.92 -5.56 -23.57
N GLU A 15 5.97 -5.91 -24.86
CA GLU A 15 5.14 -5.29 -25.89
C GLU A 15 3.65 -5.48 -25.57
N TYR A 16 3.25 -6.70 -25.19
CA TYR A 16 1.89 -7.05 -24.81
C TYR A 16 1.38 -6.17 -23.65
N LEU A 17 2.12 -6.09 -22.55
CA LEU A 17 1.72 -5.31 -21.37
C LEU A 17 1.53 -3.83 -21.72
N LEU A 18 2.47 -3.23 -22.46
CA LEU A 18 2.39 -1.82 -22.88
C LEU A 18 1.19 -1.56 -23.80
N GLU A 19 0.91 -2.44 -24.76
CA GLU A 19 -0.25 -2.31 -25.64
C GLU A 19 -1.57 -2.41 -24.88
N GLN A 20 -1.67 -3.33 -23.92
CA GLN A 20 -2.87 -3.52 -23.12
C GLN A 20 -3.12 -2.35 -22.18
N LEU A 21 -2.08 -1.82 -21.53
CA LEU A 21 -2.19 -0.62 -20.70
C LEU A 21 -2.58 0.61 -21.54
N ARG A 22 -1.99 0.77 -22.73
CA ARG A 22 -2.39 1.82 -23.67
C ARG A 22 -3.85 1.69 -24.09
N PHE A 23 -4.32 0.48 -24.36
CA PHE A 23 -5.73 0.24 -24.66
C PHE A 23 -6.63 0.50 -23.43
N LYS A 24 -6.21 0.10 -22.24
CA LYS A 24 -6.94 0.26 -20.98
C LYS A 24 -7.08 1.72 -20.61
N TYR A 25 -6.02 2.52 -20.68
CA TYR A 25 -6.01 3.90 -20.16
C TYR A 25 -6.01 4.99 -21.23
N GLY A 26 -5.66 4.67 -22.47
CA GLY A 26 -5.50 5.66 -23.53
C GLY A 26 -4.24 6.52 -23.41
N GLU A 27 -3.30 6.10 -22.55
CA GLU A 27 -2.02 6.78 -22.28
C GLU A 27 -0.84 5.93 -22.81
N GLU A 28 0.32 6.55 -22.96
CA GLU A 28 1.55 5.85 -23.35
C GLU A 28 2.40 5.55 -22.11
N PHE A 29 2.94 4.34 -22.02
CA PHE A 29 3.67 3.85 -20.85
C PHE A 29 5.11 3.45 -21.22
N GLU A 30 5.98 3.42 -20.22
CA GLU A 30 7.37 2.98 -20.34
C GLU A 30 7.75 2.09 -19.17
N ILE A 31 8.55 1.05 -19.44
CA ILE A 31 9.12 0.17 -18.41
C ILE A 31 10.34 0.87 -17.81
N VAL A 32 10.37 1.02 -16.48
CA VAL A 32 11.43 1.74 -15.76
C VAL A 32 12.49 0.79 -15.21
N LYS A 33 12.11 -0.44 -14.88
CA LYS A 33 13.01 -1.43 -14.31
C LYS A 33 12.72 -2.81 -14.86
N GLN A 34 13.77 -3.50 -15.29
CA GLN A 34 13.75 -4.92 -15.63
C GLN A 34 14.55 -5.67 -14.56
N GLY A 35 13.88 -6.59 -13.87
CA GLY A 35 14.48 -7.58 -12.98
C GLY A 35 14.76 -8.89 -13.71
N GLU A 36 15.70 -9.69 -13.20
CA GLU A 36 16.01 -11.02 -13.76
C GLU A 36 14.83 -12.01 -13.63
N ASP A 37 13.92 -11.76 -12.67
CA ASP A 37 12.75 -12.60 -12.37
C ASP A 37 11.42 -11.97 -12.85
N ASP A 38 11.48 -10.98 -13.74
CA ASP A 38 10.27 -10.29 -14.22
C ASP A 38 9.45 -11.17 -15.18
N TYR A 39 10.07 -12.17 -15.80
CA TYR A 39 9.43 -13.14 -16.71
C TYR A 39 9.54 -14.57 -16.18
N GLU A 40 8.40 -15.25 -16.08
CA GLU A 40 8.33 -16.60 -15.56
C GLU A 40 7.56 -17.52 -16.52
N GLU A 41 8.20 -18.62 -16.91
CA GLU A 41 7.58 -19.68 -17.71
C GLU A 41 6.93 -20.71 -16.79
N TYR A 42 5.60 -20.86 -16.89
CA TYR A 42 4.87 -21.93 -16.24
C TYR A 42 4.46 -23.01 -17.25
N PRO A 43 4.19 -24.25 -16.81
CA PRO A 43 3.80 -25.34 -17.70
C PRO A 43 2.60 -25.05 -18.61
N THR A 44 1.73 -24.11 -18.23
CA THR A 44 0.48 -23.81 -18.94
C THR A 44 0.32 -22.34 -19.34
N LYS A 45 1.19 -21.45 -18.89
CA LYS A 45 1.16 -20.01 -19.20
C LYS A 45 2.50 -19.35 -18.90
N ASN A 46 2.80 -18.23 -19.54
CA ASN A 46 3.94 -17.40 -19.17
C ASN A 46 3.41 -16.18 -18.42
N ALA A 47 4.17 -15.68 -17.47
CA ALA A 47 3.83 -14.49 -16.69
C ALA A 47 4.91 -13.43 -16.86
N TYR A 48 4.51 -12.17 -16.83
CA TYR A 48 5.42 -11.04 -16.85
C TYR A 48 4.95 -9.98 -15.85
N SER A 49 5.87 -9.41 -15.08
CA SER A 49 5.61 -8.33 -14.14
C SER A 49 6.70 -7.29 -14.23
N SER A 50 6.35 -6.01 -14.17
CA SER A 50 7.36 -4.95 -14.23
C SER A 50 6.87 -3.66 -13.59
N GLU A 51 7.82 -2.76 -13.30
CA GLU A 51 7.55 -1.40 -12.84
C GLU A 51 7.53 -0.45 -14.03
N LEU A 52 6.44 0.30 -14.17
CA LEU A 52 6.15 1.17 -15.30
C LEU A 52 5.87 2.61 -14.83
N VAL A 53 5.98 3.54 -15.77
CA VAL A 53 5.50 4.93 -15.63
C VAL A 53 4.61 5.29 -16.81
N SER A 54 3.68 6.21 -16.59
CA SER A 54 3.00 6.89 -17.69
C SER A 54 3.86 8.05 -18.19
N LYS A 55 3.91 8.28 -19.50
CA LYS A 55 4.53 9.49 -20.07
C LYS A 55 3.85 10.77 -19.61
N GLU A 56 2.59 10.71 -19.21
CA GLU A 56 1.85 11.85 -18.67
C GLU A 56 2.12 12.09 -17.18
N ASN A 57 2.61 11.08 -16.46
CA ASN A 57 2.95 11.16 -15.04
C ASN A 57 4.22 10.34 -14.73
N PRO A 58 5.40 10.80 -15.20
CA PRO A 58 6.65 10.03 -15.13
C PRO A 58 7.18 9.87 -13.69
N ASP A 59 6.71 10.69 -12.75
CA ASP A 59 7.13 10.65 -11.36
C ASP A 59 6.42 9.55 -10.55
N TYR A 60 5.33 8.98 -11.08
CA TYR A 60 4.59 7.90 -10.43
C TYR A 60 4.92 6.55 -11.06
N GLN A 61 5.66 5.72 -10.32
CA GLN A 61 5.93 4.34 -10.68
C GLN A 61 4.81 3.44 -10.17
N PHE A 62 4.37 2.51 -11.01
CA PHE A 62 3.33 1.53 -10.68
C PHE A 62 3.73 0.16 -11.22
N ARG A 63 3.11 -0.89 -10.69
CA ARG A 63 3.36 -2.25 -11.12
C ARG A 63 2.28 -2.74 -12.08
N GLY A 64 2.72 -3.33 -13.18
CA GLY A 64 1.88 -4.06 -14.12
C GLY A 64 2.22 -5.55 -14.07
N TRP A 65 1.21 -6.39 -14.27
CA TRP A 65 1.33 -7.83 -14.37
C TRP A 65 0.48 -8.36 -15.51
N THR A 66 0.98 -9.34 -16.24
CA THR A 66 0.23 -10.01 -17.29
C THR A 66 0.61 -11.48 -17.42
N VAL A 67 -0.31 -12.29 -17.94
CA VAL A 67 -0.05 -13.67 -18.34
C VAL A 67 -0.43 -13.91 -19.79
N SER A 68 0.24 -14.87 -20.44
CA SER A 68 0.06 -15.17 -21.86
C SER A 68 -1.37 -15.64 -22.21
N SER A 69 -2.17 -16.03 -21.22
CA SER A 69 -3.61 -16.30 -21.38
C SER A 69 -4.47 -15.04 -21.56
N GLY A 70 -3.88 -13.85 -21.40
CA GLY A 70 -4.49 -12.56 -21.71
C GLY A 70 -5.01 -11.75 -20.52
N GLU A 71 -4.69 -12.15 -19.30
CA GLU A 71 -5.01 -11.36 -18.10
C GLU A 71 -3.99 -10.22 -17.95
N VAL A 72 -4.47 -9.04 -17.58
CA VAL A 72 -3.65 -7.86 -17.30
C VAL A 72 -4.17 -7.19 -16.04
N GLU A 73 -3.29 -7.03 -15.08
CA GLU A 73 -3.57 -6.39 -13.82
C GLU A 73 -2.56 -5.26 -13.58
N ASP A 74 -3.00 -4.18 -12.96
CA ASP A 74 -2.13 -3.06 -12.60
C ASP A 74 -2.65 -2.35 -11.35
N ASN A 75 -1.80 -1.51 -10.76
CA ASN A 75 -2.20 -0.57 -9.71
C ASN A 75 -2.05 0.91 -10.16
N TYR A 76 -2.04 1.18 -11.47
CA TYR A 76 -1.84 2.54 -12.02
C TYR A 76 -2.89 3.54 -11.53
N ALA A 77 -4.11 3.05 -11.28
CA ALA A 77 -5.22 3.86 -10.78
C ALA A 77 -4.85 4.69 -9.54
N ALA A 78 -3.99 4.19 -8.65
CA ALA A 78 -3.57 4.92 -7.46
C ALA A 78 -2.96 6.28 -7.80
N SER A 79 -2.28 6.42 -8.95
CA SER A 79 -1.73 7.68 -9.45
C SER A 79 -2.78 8.79 -9.62
N PHE A 80 -4.05 8.43 -9.85
CA PHE A 80 -5.15 9.38 -9.98
C PHE A 80 -5.66 9.87 -8.63
N PHE A 81 -5.53 9.02 -7.60
CA PHE A 81 -6.17 9.22 -6.30
C PHE A 81 -5.22 9.66 -5.20
N THR A 82 -3.90 9.46 -5.33
CA THR A 82 -2.89 9.82 -4.32
C THR A 82 -3.14 11.19 -3.69
N SER A 83 -3.29 12.23 -4.52
CA SER A 83 -3.49 13.62 -4.06
C SER A 83 -4.80 13.87 -3.28
N GLN A 84 -5.77 12.96 -3.35
CA GLN A 84 -7.06 13.04 -2.66
C GLN A 84 -7.16 12.03 -1.50
N ALA A 85 -6.55 10.85 -1.65
CA ALA A 85 -6.62 9.76 -0.68
C ALA A 85 -5.67 9.95 0.50
N GLU A 86 -4.41 10.35 0.27
CA GLU A 86 -3.43 10.53 1.35
C GLU A 86 -3.88 11.62 2.36
N PRO A 87 -4.41 12.79 1.92
CA PRO A 87 -4.91 13.80 2.84
C PRO A 87 -5.96 13.34 3.85
N ILE A 88 -6.70 12.25 3.57
CA ILE A 88 -7.69 11.69 4.50
C ILE A 88 -7.00 11.29 5.82
N ALA A 89 -5.91 10.53 5.74
CA ALA A 89 -5.15 10.11 6.91
C ALA A 89 -4.17 11.20 7.39
N GLU A 90 -3.59 11.99 6.48
CA GLU A 90 -2.67 13.07 6.87
C GLU A 90 -3.35 14.13 7.74
N ASN A 91 -4.58 14.53 7.40
CA ASN A 91 -5.31 15.53 8.18
C ASN A 91 -5.60 15.06 9.61
N ILE A 92 -5.78 13.75 9.80
CA ILE A 92 -5.93 13.13 11.13
C ILE A 92 -4.59 13.18 11.87
N CYS A 93 -3.51 12.72 11.25
CA CYS A 93 -2.19 12.66 11.89
C CYS A 93 -1.68 14.06 12.27
N LYS A 94 -1.89 15.05 11.39
CA LYS A 94 -1.44 16.43 11.55
C LYS A 94 -1.91 17.10 12.84
N VAL A 95 -3.09 16.73 13.33
CA VAL A 95 -3.67 17.34 14.54
C VAL A 95 -3.34 16.57 15.82
N LYS A 96 -2.58 15.47 15.75
CA LYS A 96 -2.15 14.69 16.91
C LYS A 96 -0.79 15.17 17.39
N ASP A 97 -0.79 15.91 18.49
CA ASP A 97 0.42 16.51 19.10
C ASP A 97 1.43 15.47 19.65
N TYR A 98 0.96 14.25 19.91
CA TYR A 98 1.79 13.14 20.35
C TYR A 98 2.58 12.44 19.23
N LEU A 99 2.29 12.74 17.96
CA LEU A 99 3.07 12.25 16.83
C LEU A 99 4.27 13.18 16.60
N LEU A 100 5.48 12.63 16.73
CA LEU A 100 6.73 13.35 16.47
C LEU A 100 6.97 13.55 14.97
N ASP A 101 6.60 12.55 14.18
CA ASP A 101 6.69 12.54 12.73
C ASP A 101 5.69 11.52 12.16
N TYR A 102 5.29 11.72 10.91
CA TYR A 102 4.49 10.75 10.17
C TYR A 102 4.68 10.89 8.66
N LYS A 103 4.50 9.78 7.95
CA LYS A 103 4.38 9.72 6.50
C LYS A 103 3.14 8.91 6.14
N VAL A 104 2.31 9.47 5.26
CA VAL A 104 1.19 8.75 4.65
C VAL A 104 1.58 8.42 3.22
N THR A 105 1.23 7.21 2.76
CA THR A 105 1.41 6.79 1.36
C THR A 105 0.21 5.96 0.95
N LEU A 106 -0.38 6.25 -0.21
CA LEU A 106 -1.43 5.43 -0.78
C LEU A 106 -0.82 4.15 -1.37
N GLU A 107 -1.26 3.00 -0.85
CA GLU A 107 -0.95 1.68 -1.39
C GLU A 107 -2.19 1.11 -2.08
N ALA A 108 -1.99 0.37 -3.17
CA ALA A 108 -3.09 -0.25 -3.91
C ALA A 108 -2.70 -1.63 -4.44
N PRO A 109 -3.64 -2.60 -4.40
CA PRO A 109 -3.42 -3.91 -4.99
C PRO A 109 -3.36 -3.80 -6.51
N ILE A 110 -2.64 -4.73 -7.12
CA ILE A 110 -2.67 -4.97 -8.56
C ILE A 110 -4.00 -5.63 -8.89
N THR A 111 -4.78 -5.05 -9.81
CA THR A 111 -6.11 -5.57 -10.17
C THR A 111 -6.40 -5.41 -11.66
N ASP A 112 -7.30 -6.24 -12.18
CA ASP A 112 -7.83 -6.14 -13.55
C ASP A 112 -8.78 -4.94 -13.73
N LYS A 113 -9.42 -4.51 -12.63
CA LYS A 113 -10.41 -3.44 -12.61
C LYS A 113 -9.84 -2.13 -13.13
N LYS A 114 -10.55 -1.51 -14.08
CA LYS A 114 -10.23 -0.16 -14.56
C LYS A 114 -10.91 0.89 -13.69
N TRP A 115 -10.11 1.81 -13.17
CA TRP A 115 -10.58 3.07 -12.59
C TRP A 115 -10.28 4.24 -13.51
N SER A 116 -11.03 5.33 -13.37
CA SER A 116 -10.85 6.55 -14.16
C SER A 116 -10.57 7.73 -13.26
N ARG A 117 -9.96 8.79 -13.80
CA ARG A 117 -9.74 10.06 -13.10
C ARG A 117 -11.04 10.72 -12.60
N ASP A 118 -12.17 10.41 -13.24
CA ASP A 118 -13.50 10.90 -12.87
C ASP A 118 -14.19 10.04 -11.81
N SER A 119 -13.60 8.91 -11.39
CA SER A 119 -14.17 8.08 -10.32
C SER A 119 -14.04 8.80 -8.97
N ASP A 120 -14.97 8.52 -8.07
CA ASP A 120 -14.96 9.11 -6.73
C ASP A 120 -13.88 8.47 -5.85
N VAL A 121 -13.19 9.29 -5.04
CA VAL A 121 -12.10 8.81 -4.17
C VAL A 121 -12.62 7.93 -3.04
N GLU A 122 -13.80 8.20 -2.48
CA GLU A 122 -14.39 7.36 -1.43
C GLU A 122 -14.81 6.00 -2.01
N GLU A 123 -15.36 5.99 -3.23
CA GLU A 123 -15.65 4.76 -3.95
C GLU A 123 -14.37 3.96 -4.27
N TYR A 124 -13.31 4.64 -4.72
CA TYR A 124 -12.01 4.02 -4.95
C TYR A 124 -11.48 3.37 -3.68
N MET A 125 -11.36 4.13 -2.58
CA MET A 125 -10.83 3.64 -1.31
C MET A 125 -11.65 2.51 -0.72
N SER A 126 -12.98 2.51 -0.91
CA SER A 126 -13.84 1.46 -0.37
C SER A 126 -13.93 0.20 -1.23
N LYS A 127 -13.69 0.26 -2.55
CA LYS A 127 -13.92 -0.91 -3.43
C LYS A 127 -12.71 -1.41 -4.20
N SER A 128 -11.59 -0.69 -4.17
CA SER A 128 -10.36 -1.11 -4.86
C SER A 128 -9.46 -2.02 -4.03
N GLY A 129 -9.65 -2.02 -2.70
CA GLY A 129 -8.67 -2.60 -1.77
C GLY A 129 -7.47 -1.70 -1.50
N ALA A 130 -7.45 -0.48 -2.05
CA ALA A 130 -6.44 0.52 -1.72
C ALA A 130 -6.57 1.00 -0.27
N TYR A 131 -5.44 1.35 0.33
CA TYR A 131 -5.37 1.76 1.72
C TYR A 131 -4.26 2.79 1.93
N ASN A 132 -4.44 3.66 2.93
CA ASN A 132 -3.38 4.56 3.36
C ASN A 132 -2.43 3.83 4.31
N ARG A 133 -1.16 3.69 3.94
CA ARG A 133 -0.10 3.26 4.85
C ARG A 133 0.40 4.47 5.63
N ILE A 134 0.40 4.36 6.95
CA ILE A 134 0.73 5.41 7.89
C ILE A 134 1.93 4.94 8.71
N ASP A 135 3.10 5.45 8.37
CA ASP A 135 4.32 5.26 9.15
C ASP A 135 4.44 6.43 10.13
N SER A 136 4.30 6.18 11.42
CA SER A 136 4.24 7.22 12.46
C SER A 136 5.25 6.99 13.57
N THR A 137 5.73 8.07 14.18
CA THR A 137 6.71 8.02 15.27
C THR A 137 6.16 8.70 16.52
N MET A 138 6.26 8.01 17.67
CA MET A 138 5.93 8.54 18.99
C MET A 138 7.17 8.66 19.88
N GLN A 139 7.02 9.40 20.98
CA GLN A 139 8.06 9.59 21.98
C GLN A 139 8.46 8.27 22.65
N ALA A 140 9.76 7.96 22.72
CA ALA A 140 10.23 6.80 23.47
C ALA A 140 10.14 7.02 24.99
N GLY A 141 10.15 5.90 25.73
CA GLY A 141 10.12 5.88 27.20
C GLY A 141 8.73 5.99 27.81
N MET A 142 7.67 6.03 26.99
CA MET A 142 6.29 5.96 27.47
C MET A 142 5.95 4.55 27.99
N THR A 143 5.01 4.47 28.93
CA THR A 143 4.45 3.19 29.41
C THR A 143 3.53 2.59 28.36
N ASN A 144 3.24 1.29 28.47
CA ASN A 144 2.31 0.60 27.56
C ASN A 144 0.92 1.25 27.59
N GLU A 145 0.46 1.71 28.76
CA GLU A 145 -0.81 2.42 28.90
C GLU A 145 -0.80 3.77 28.16
N GLN A 146 0.30 4.51 28.22
CA GLN A 146 0.43 5.79 27.52
C GLN A 146 0.42 5.61 26.00
N TYR A 147 1.19 4.64 25.48
CA TYR A 147 1.13 4.28 24.06
C TYR A 147 -0.29 3.84 23.67
N THR A 148 -0.93 3.01 24.50
CA THR A 148 -2.27 2.50 24.25
C THR A 148 -3.29 3.63 24.14
N ASP A 149 -3.25 4.60 25.04
CA ASP A 149 -4.18 5.73 25.03
C ASP A 149 -4.05 6.56 23.74
N GLN A 150 -2.82 6.84 23.31
CA GLN A 150 -2.56 7.60 22.08
C GLN A 150 -2.90 6.81 20.81
N ILE A 151 -2.53 5.52 20.75
CA ILE A 151 -2.87 4.64 19.64
C ILE A 151 -4.39 4.47 19.54
N TYR A 152 -5.08 4.32 20.67
CA TYR A 152 -6.54 4.18 20.69
C TYR A 152 -7.23 5.46 20.20
N ASP A 153 -6.75 6.64 20.61
CA ASP A 153 -7.23 7.93 20.09
C ASP A 153 -7.00 8.05 18.57
N LEU A 154 -5.81 7.71 18.08
CA LEU A 154 -5.49 7.74 16.65
C LEU A 154 -6.40 6.78 15.85
N LEU A 155 -6.55 5.54 16.31
CA LEU A 155 -7.42 4.55 15.70
C LEU A 155 -8.87 5.04 15.67
N ASN A 156 -9.39 5.66 16.74
CA ASN A 156 -10.76 6.19 16.72
C ASN A 156 -10.97 7.18 15.58
N SER A 157 -10.06 8.14 15.39
CA SER A 157 -10.15 9.10 14.29
C SER A 157 -10.00 8.44 12.91
N LEU A 158 -9.10 7.46 12.76
CA LEU A 158 -8.93 6.74 11.48
C LEU A 158 -10.16 5.91 11.12
N TYR A 159 -10.79 5.24 12.09
CA TYR A 159 -12.00 4.44 11.87
C TYR A 159 -13.21 5.29 11.44
N GLU A 160 -13.29 6.56 11.84
CA GLU A 160 -14.36 7.48 11.42
C GLU A 160 -14.32 7.77 9.91
N THR A 161 -13.18 7.57 9.25
CA THR A 161 -13.06 7.76 7.79
C THR A 161 -13.71 6.64 6.98
N ASN A 162 -13.92 5.47 7.58
CA ASN A 162 -14.38 4.25 6.87
C ASN A 162 -13.53 3.92 5.61
N THR A 163 -12.24 4.25 5.65
CA THR A 163 -11.27 3.92 4.59
C THR A 163 -10.25 2.88 5.09
N GLY A 164 -9.71 2.08 4.18
CA GLY A 164 -8.66 1.12 4.51
C GLY A 164 -7.37 1.83 4.95
N PHE A 165 -6.70 1.30 5.96
CA PHE A 165 -5.38 1.80 6.38
C PHE A 165 -4.49 0.71 6.97
N GLU A 166 -3.19 0.92 6.87
CA GLU A 166 -2.17 0.23 7.65
C GLU A 166 -1.52 1.25 8.57
N LEU A 167 -1.58 1.04 9.88
CA LEU A 167 -0.94 1.88 10.87
C LEU A 167 0.29 1.17 11.42
N ARG A 168 1.44 1.80 11.22
CA ARG A 168 2.70 1.48 11.88
C ARG A 168 3.08 2.60 12.85
N VAL A 169 3.35 2.22 14.08
CA VAL A 169 3.82 3.13 15.13
C VAL A 169 5.18 2.64 15.59
N ASP A 170 6.20 3.44 15.32
CA ASP A 170 7.52 3.29 15.91
C ASP A 170 7.70 4.27 17.07
N ASN A 171 8.64 3.99 17.96
CA ASN A 171 9.17 4.98 18.88
C ASN A 171 10.56 5.44 18.43
N LYS A 172 10.98 6.61 18.92
CA LYS A 172 12.34 7.12 18.68
C LYS A 172 13.25 6.91 19.88
N VAL A 173 14.14 5.92 19.82
CA VAL A 173 15.16 5.64 20.85
C VAL A 173 16.54 6.01 20.30
N GLU A 174 17.06 7.17 20.72
CA GLU A 174 18.34 7.71 20.23
C GLU A 174 18.35 7.82 18.69
N ASP A 175 19.30 7.17 18.01
CA ASP A 175 19.43 7.10 16.55
C ASP A 175 18.70 5.88 15.93
N THR A 176 17.89 5.17 16.73
CA THR A 176 17.15 3.97 16.30
C THR A 176 15.66 4.11 16.54
N THR A 177 14.88 3.34 15.79
CA THR A 177 13.44 3.23 15.99
C THR A 177 13.08 1.80 16.40
N GLU A 178 12.13 1.65 17.31
CA GLU A 178 11.53 0.35 17.62
C GLU A 178 10.07 0.33 17.23
N LEU A 179 9.66 -0.75 16.56
CA LEU A 179 8.25 -1.00 16.30
C LEU A 179 7.51 -1.17 17.63
N ILE A 180 6.46 -0.39 17.84
CA ILE A 180 5.58 -0.45 19.01
C ILE A 180 4.26 -1.11 18.66
N PHE A 181 3.70 -0.80 17.49
CA PHE A 181 2.38 -1.27 17.13
C PHE A 181 2.23 -1.33 15.62
N MET A 182 1.58 -2.39 15.15
CA MET A 182 1.17 -2.54 13.76
C MET A 182 -0.25 -3.08 13.67
N PHE A 183 -1.06 -2.46 12.83
CA PHE A 183 -2.45 -2.85 12.64
C PHE A 183 -2.98 -2.45 11.27
N ASN A 184 -3.74 -3.36 10.67
CA ASN A 184 -4.32 -3.19 9.34
C ASN A 184 -5.84 -3.22 9.48
N TYR A 185 -6.49 -2.30 8.80
CA TYR A 185 -7.94 -2.18 8.72
C TYR A 185 -8.38 -2.18 7.26
N ASP A 186 -9.37 -3.01 6.96
CA ASP A 186 -10.12 -2.99 5.71
C ASP A 186 -11.61 -2.90 6.07
N PRO A 187 -12.34 -1.86 5.64
CA PRO A 187 -13.75 -1.70 5.94
C PRO A 187 -14.63 -2.84 5.37
N ASN A 188 -14.14 -3.59 4.39
CA ASN A 188 -14.85 -4.73 3.79
C ASN A 188 -14.53 -6.07 4.47
N ASN A 189 -13.60 -6.08 5.42
CA ASN A 189 -13.21 -7.29 6.14
C ASN A 189 -13.78 -7.29 7.56
N GLU A 190 -14.90 -7.99 7.76
CA GLU A 190 -15.58 -8.10 9.05
C GLU A 190 -14.71 -8.70 10.18
N GLN A 191 -13.59 -9.36 9.84
CA GLN A 191 -12.66 -9.92 10.82
C GLN A 191 -11.68 -8.87 11.38
N LEU A 192 -11.48 -7.74 10.67
CA LEU A 192 -10.56 -6.67 11.04
C LEU A 192 -11.28 -5.60 11.90
N ILE A 193 -11.70 -6.03 13.08
CA ILE A 193 -12.40 -5.19 14.05
C ILE A 193 -11.39 -4.28 14.78
N LYS A 194 -11.79 -3.03 15.04
CA LYS A 194 -11.02 -2.07 15.84
C LYS A 194 -10.59 -2.71 17.17
N PRO A 195 -9.30 -2.76 17.50
CA PRO A 195 -8.87 -3.29 18.77
C PRO A 195 -9.30 -2.35 19.90
N ASP A 196 -9.75 -2.94 21.01
CA ASP A 196 -9.89 -2.20 22.26
C ASP A 196 -8.52 -1.97 22.91
N LYS A 197 -8.51 -1.26 24.04
CA LYS A 197 -7.27 -0.93 24.73
C LYS A 197 -6.51 -2.18 25.21
N GLU A 198 -7.22 -3.22 25.67
CA GLU A 198 -6.58 -4.46 26.13
C GLU A 198 -5.86 -5.15 24.98
N ARG A 199 -6.50 -5.29 23.82
CA ARG A 199 -5.87 -5.86 22.63
C ARG A 199 -4.72 -5.01 22.08
N ILE A 200 -4.77 -3.68 22.25
CA ILE A 200 -3.64 -2.81 21.90
C ILE A 200 -2.46 -3.06 22.83
N ILE A 201 -2.68 -3.18 24.15
CA ILE A 201 -1.63 -3.53 25.12
C ILE A 201 -0.97 -4.86 24.73
N ASP A 202 -1.76 -5.90 24.48
CA ASP A 202 -1.24 -7.22 24.08
C ASP A 202 -0.35 -7.13 22.83
N LYS A 203 -0.75 -6.33 21.84
CA LYS A 203 0.05 -6.09 20.63
C LYS A 203 1.37 -5.41 20.96
N ILE A 204 1.35 -4.35 21.76
CA ILE A 204 2.56 -3.63 22.18
C ILE A 204 3.53 -4.56 22.91
N GLU A 205 3.03 -5.37 23.84
CA GLU A 205 3.86 -6.31 24.59
C GLU A 205 4.52 -7.36 23.69
N ASN A 206 3.77 -7.88 22.70
CA ASN A 206 4.29 -8.82 21.72
C ASN A 206 5.42 -8.20 20.87
N GLU A 207 5.25 -6.96 20.40
CA GLU A 207 6.31 -6.28 19.64
C GLU A 207 7.55 -6.01 20.50
N GLN A 208 7.37 -5.61 21.75
CA GLN A 208 8.49 -5.41 22.68
C GLN A 208 9.26 -6.70 22.97
N LEU A 209 8.56 -7.84 23.08
CA LEU A 209 9.20 -9.16 23.21
C LEU A 209 10.00 -9.51 21.96
N ALA A 210 9.44 -9.28 20.77
CA ALA A 210 10.15 -9.50 19.50
C ALA A 210 11.42 -8.62 19.38
N ASN A 211 11.32 -7.33 19.73
CA ASN A 211 12.44 -6.40 19.71
C ASN A 211 13.58 -6.83 20.65
N LYS A 212 13.27 -7.36 21.84
CA LYS A 212 14.27 -7.91 22.77
C LYS A 212 15.00 -9.11 22.18
N VAL A 213 14.29 -10.02 21.50
CA VAL A 213 14.91 -11.18 20.82
C VAL A 213 15.86 -10.73 19.72
N ILE A 214 15.50 -9.70 18.96
CA ILE A 214 16.33 -9.14 17.89
C ILE A 214 17.60 -8.50 18.46
N ARG A 215 17.48 -7.71 19.54
CA ARG A 215 18.62 -7.07 20.22
C ARG A 215 19.59 -8.09 20.81
N GLY A 216 19.09 -9.18 21.40
CA GLY A 216 19.95 -10.23 21.97
C GLY A 216 20.70 -11.09 20.95
N LYS A 217 20.42 -10.95 19.65
CA LYS A 217 21.12 -11.63 18.56
C LYS A 217 22.20 -10.77 17.88
N LYS A 218 22.28 -9.48 18.20
CA LYS A 218 23.34 -8.57 17.72
C LYS A 218 24.48 -8.51 18.72
#